data_AF-A0A9P1J5V8-F1
#
_entry.id   AF-A0A9P1J5V8-F1
#
_cell.length_a   1.000
_cell.length_b   1.000
_cell.length_c   1.000
_cell.angle_alpha   90.00
_cell.angle_beta   90.00
_cell.angle_gamma   90.00
#
_symmetry.space_group_name_H-M   'P 1'
#
loop_
_entity.id
_entity.type
_entity.pdbx_description
1 polymer ?
#
loop_
_entity_poly.entity_id
_entity_poly.type
_entity_poly.pdbx_seq_one_letter_code
_entity_poly.pdbx_strand_id
1 'polypeptide(L)'
;MLFKTGILLLLIFTTGVQSACNCFQTTETTGKSASLNNAFDTSSFNACYLVPCGFIAYSGDDTVGWSSISITWNTVTDSTAALTIYDGTNETATVIATVKPGSSPSPVTANFQSSTPRIFVKYTQTITTSGNIYYGTVQAAGGLAVPTTPGTTTVAPSTRTYIPGTFTRDPQLISHDILIVVNPKNPNGLTGLTALNTLVGQFVDQLAITSSNSTFSQSRLALATVTPYSPYSSIQGTIWGLTAASLKASLPQAGISVDGDINSALKTLLTTAFNVDDSISATRTNVQRTILLFTADWPSAATLDDTVKNAFLAKGVNLGVISYNLADVTPLNDVSRWYNFRNLASTDLTAVAQFVNPFFFNDKSVTNYWCPLGAIANSTSPGYTYFQEPSNYNGPCSVNPGVACTTAWTTAYDWQSALYCNFQDSTYTYTNANPGNVLTVTVFYELEVEKDYLRFYADDVEIESFTGVDVYSSTFQTTATTLRARFTTDNQAVYRGFYVQIQQS
;
A
#
# COMPACT_ATOMS: atom_id res chain seq x y z
N MET A 1 -73.35 6.62 -13.22
CA MET A 1 -72.63 5.64 -14.07
C MET A 1 -71.38 6.32 -14.59
N LEU A 2 -70.21 5.79 -14.20
CA LEU A 2 -68.87 5.88 -14.79
C LEU A 2 -68.26 7.22 -15.31
N PHE A 3 -67.20 7.63 -14.59
CA PHE A 3 -65.84 8.03 -15.03
C PHE A 3 -65.62 8.69 -16.42
N LYS A 4 -64.89 9.83 -16.43
CA LYS A 4 -63.43 9.85 -16.74
C LYS A 4 -62.85 11.27 -16.66
N THR A 5 -62.03 11.51 -15.64
CA THR A 5 -60.98 12.54 -15.59
C THR A 5 -59.85 12.14 -16.55
N GLY A 6 -59.57 12.99 -17.54
CA GLY A 6 -58.38 12.88 -18.38
C GLY A 6 -57.20 13.59 -17.70
N ILE A 7 -56.30 12.82 -17.09
CA ILE A 7 -54.97 13.30 -16.67
C ILE A 7 -54.10 13.29 -17.92
N LEU A 8 -53.68 14.48 -18.36
CA LEU A 8 -52.66 14.68 -19.38
C LEU A 8 -51.30 14.36 -18.76
N LEU A 9 -50.79 13.14 -19.00
CA LEU A 9 -49.42 12.77 -18.66
C LEU A 9 -48.47 13.49 -19.63
N LEU A 10 -47.84 14.56 -19.17
CA LEU A 10 -46.73 15.18 -19.87
C LEU A 10 -45.54 14.21 -19.78
N LEU A 11 -45.36 13.37 -20.81
CA LEU A 11 -44.12 12.65 -21.06
C LEU A 11 -43.02 13.70 -21.28
N ILE A 12 -42.27 13.99 -20.21
CA ILE A 12 -40.94 14.58 -20.34
C ILE A 12 -40.11 13.49 -21.01
N PHE A 13 -40.05 13.53 -22.34
CA PHE A 13 -38.93 12.96 -23.08
C PHE A 13 -37.70 13.76 -22.66
N THR A 14 -37.09 13.38 -21.53
CA THR A 14 -35.65 13.53 -21.42
C THR A 14 -35.10 12.67 -22.54
N THR A 15 -34.70 13.31 -23.63
CA THR A 15 -33.72 12.72 -24.53
C THR A 15 -32.51 12.44 -23.65
N GLY A 16 -32.45 11.23 -23.09
CA GLY A 16 -31.29 10.76 -22.37
C GLY A 16 -30.11 11.00 -23.29
N VAL A 17 -29.22 11.87 -22.85
CA VAL A 17 -27.90 12.04 -23.45
C VAL A 17 -27.38 10.60 -23.59
N GLN A 18 -27.11 10.15 -24.82
CA GLN A 18 -26.52 8.83 -25.03
C GLN A 18 -25.30 8.76 -24.12
N SER A 19 -25.35 7.91 -23.09
CA SER A 19 -24.22 7.63 -22.22
C SER A 19 -23.06 7.24 -23.13
N ALA A 20 -21.98 8.03 -23.15
CA ALA A 20 -20.80 7.71 -23.90
C ALA A 20 -20.14 6.49 -23.24
N CYS A 21 -20.52 5.30 -23.71
CA CYS A 21 -19.98 4.06 -23.20
C CYS A 21 -18.51 3.96 -23.57
N ASN A 22 -17.65 3.91 -22.55
CA ASN A 22 -16.22 3.78 -22.71
C ASN A 22 -15.75 2.39 -22.30
N CYS A 23 -14.79 1.87 -23.05
CA CYS A 23 -14.10 0.64 -22.68
C CYS A 23 -13.16 0.92 -21.52
N PHE A 24 -13.00 -0.06 -20.63
CA PHE A 24 -12.11 0.05 -19.47
C PHE A 24 -10.65 0.34 -19.86
N GLN A 25 -10.26 -0.09 -21.06
CA GLN A 25 -8.98 0.17 -21.69
C GLN A 25 -9.29 0.65 -23.11
N THR A 26 -8.83 1.83 -23.51
CA THR A 26 -9.27 2.48 -24.76
C THR A 26 -8.20 2.54 -25.86
N THR A 27 -6.95 2.16 -25.57
CA THR A 27 -5.83 2.24 -26.52
C THR A 27 -4.89 1.04 -26.38
N GLU A 28 -3.93 1.12 -25.46
CA GLU A 28 -2.92 0.10 -25.20
C GLU A 28 -2.56 0.13 -23.70
N THR A 29 -2.75 -0.97 -23.00
CA THR A 29 -2.31 -1.17 -21.62
C THR A 29 -0.89 -1.73 -21.64
N THR A 30 0.06 -1.10 -20.95
CA THR A 30 1.45 -1.57 -20.89
C THR A 30 1.79 -2.14 -19.51
N GLY A 31 2.31 -3.36 -19.47
CA GLY A 31 2.80 -4.02 -18.25
C GLY A 31 2.58 -5.54 -18.28
N LYS A 32 3.16 -6.26 -17.32
CA LYS A 32 3.05 -7.73 -17.22
C LYS A 32 1.67 -8.24 -16.75
N SER A 33 0.71 -7.33 -16.57
CA SER A 33 -0.67 -7.65 -16.23
C SER A 33 -1.59 -6.58 -16.82
N ALA A 34 -2.75 -6.99 -17.32
CA ALA A 34 -3.79 -6.08 -17.78
C ALA A 34 -5.14 -6.46 -17.13
N SER A 35 -5.79 -5.49 -16.49
CA SER A 35 -7.10 -5.71 -15.87
C SER A 35 -8.22 -5.80 -16.91
N LEU A 36 -9.17 -6.68 -16.65
CA LEU A 36 -10.38 -6.93 -17.43
C LEU A 36 -11.59 -6.47 -16.62
N ASN A 37 -12.46 -5.66 -17.20
CA ASN A 37 -13.70 -5.21 -16.60
C ASN A 37 -14.70 -4.83 -17.71
N ASN A 38 -15.97 -4.72 -17.34
CA ASN A 38 -17.03 -4.21 -18.21
C ASN A 38 -16.75 -2.81 -18.77
N ALA A 39 -17.35 -2.49 -19.92
CA ALA A 39 -17.52 -1.11 -20.38
C ALA A 39 -18.34 -0.30 -19.36
N PHE A 40 -18.17 1.02 -19.32
CA PHE A 40 -18.81 1.87 -18.31
C PHE A 40 -19.23 3.25 -18.84
N ASP A 41 -20.21 3.86 -18.17
CA ASP A 41 -20.58 5.27 -18.32
C ASP A 41 -19.63 6.16 -17.52
N THR A 42 -19.03 7.18 -18.15
CA THR A 42 -17.98 8.01 -17.53
C THR A 42 -18.47 8.93 -16.41
N SER A 43 -19.77 9.18 -16.32
CA SER A 43 -20.36 10.06 -15.31
C SER A 43 -20.78 9.31 -14.04
N SER A 44 -21.23 8.07 -14.19
CA SER A 44 -21.83 7.28 -13.12
C SER A 44 -21.12 5.96 -12.83
N PHE A 45 -20.14 5.57 -13.64
CA PHE A 45 -19.44 4.28 -13.61
C PHE A 45 -20.35 3.04 -13.65
N ASN A 46 -21.60 3.22 -14.11
CA ASN A 46 -22.51 2.12 -14.35
C ASN A 46 -22.07 1.32 -15.59
N ALA A 47 -22.26 0.00 -15.55
CA ALA A 47 -21.87 -0.87 -16.66
C ALA A 47 -22.67 -0.53 -17.93
N CYS A 48 -21.95 -0.53 -19.06
CA CYS A 48 -22.44 -0.28 -20.41
C CYS A 48 -22.53 -1.59 -21.19
N TYR A 49 -23.58 -1.72 -22.02
CA TYR A 49 -23.95 -3.02 -22.64
C TYR A 49 -24.07 -2.98 -24.17
N LEU A 50 -23.88 -1.82 -24.79
CA LEU A 50 -24.21 -1.59 -26.21
C LEU A 50 -23.00 -1.60 -27.17
N VAL A 51 -21.75 -1.63 -26.68
CA VAL A 51 -20.54 -1.54 -27.52
C VAL A 51 -19.57 -2.68 -27.18
N PRO A 52 -19.12 -3.49 -28.18
CA PRO A 52 -18.01 -4.43 -27.98
C PRO A 52 -16.78 -3.67 -27.51
N CYS A 53 -16.16 -4.12 -26.42
CA CYS A 53 -14.97 -3.46 -25.89
C CYS A 53 -13.74 -4.30 -26.14
N GLY A 54 -12.72 -3.68 -26.73
CA GLY A 54 -11.43 -4.32 -26.91
C GLY A 54 -10.29 -3.35 -26.70
N PHE A 55 -9.13 -3.89 -26.36
CA PHE A 55 -7.93 -3.14 -26.06
C PHE A 55 -6.68 -3.93 -26.41
N ILE A 56 -5.59 -3.21 -26.66
CA ILE A 56 -4.26 -3.81 -26.85
C ILE A 56 -3.61 -3.95 -25.48
N ALA A 57 -3.00 -5.08 -25.17
CA ALA A 57 -2.16 -5.27 -23.99
C ALA A 57 -0.73 -5.54 -24.46
N TYR A 58 0.19 -4.65 -24.11
CA TYR A 58 1.64 -4.78 -24.34
C TYR A 58 2.31 -5.20 -23.03
N SER A 59 3.14 -6.25 -23.04
CA SER A 59 3.81 -6.77 -21.83
C SER A 59 4.80 -5.77 -21.20
N GLY A 60 5.14 -4.70 -21.92
CA GLY A 60 6.15 -3.72 -21.54
C GLY A 60 7.58 -4.14 -21.87
N ASP A 61 7.76 -5.33 -22.43
CA ASP A 61 9.04 -5.93 -22.78
C ASP A 61 8.86 -6.75 -24.06
N ASP A 62 9.57 -6.36 -25.13
CA ASP A 62 9.47 -7.03 -26.43
C ASP A 62 9.96 -8.50 -26.42
N THR A 63 10.45 -9.01 -25.29
CA THR A 63 10.88 -10.40 -25.08
C THR A 63 9.91 -11.24 -24.22
N VAL A 64 8.86 -10.65 -23.67
CA VAL A 64 7.92 -11.29 -22.73
C VAL A 64 6.56 -11.50 -23.38
N GLY A 65 6.08 -12.75 -23.35
CA GLY A 65 4.76 -13.14 -23.86
C GLY A 65 3.67 -13.21 -22.78
N TRP A 66 2.42 -13.12 -23.22
CA TRP A 66 1.21 -13.31 -22.41
C TRP A 66 0.89 -14.79 -22.27
N SER A 67 0.52 -15.22 -21.07
CA SER A 67 0.49 -16.65 -20.71
C SER A 67 -0.80 -17.14 -20.06
N SER A 68 -1.55 -16.24 -19.43
CA SER A 68 -2.74 -16.64 -18.69
C SER A 68 -3.76 -15.53 -18.59
N ILE A 69 -5.01 -15.95 -18.43
CA ILE A 69 -6.14 -15.08 -18.16
C ILE A 69 -6.94 -15.70 -17.03
N SER A 70 -7.29 -14.88 -16.04
CA SER A 70 -8.18 -15.25 -14.94
C SER A 70 -9.35 -14.28 -14.93
N ILE A 71 -10.56 -14.79 -15.11
CA ILE A 71 -11.81 -14.02 -15.14
C ILE A 71 -12.78 -14.62 -14.14
N THR A 72 -13.47 -13.77 -13.39
CA THR A 72 -14.66 -14.16 -12.63
C THR A 72 -15.90 -13.60 -13.30
N TRP A 73 -16.81 -14.48 -13.69
CA TRP A 73 -18.15 -14.12 -14.16
C TRP A 73 -19.06 -14.01 -12.93
N ASN A 74 -19.45 -12.81 -12.55
CA ASN A 74 -20.27 -12.56 -11.35
C ASN A 74 -21.77 -12.62 -11.64
N THR A 75 -22.17 -12.15 -12.83
CA THR A 75 -23.53 -12.34 -13.35
C THR A 75 -23.41 -12.89 -14.75
N VAL A 76 -24.11 -13.99 -15.03
CA VAL A 76 -24.26 -14.52 -16.38
C VAL A 76 -25.71 -14.29 -16.83
N THR A 77 -25.94 -13.17 -17.53
CA THR A 77 -27.20 -12.90 -18.22
C THR A 77 -27.15 -13.34 -19.68
N ASP A 78 -25.96 -13.41 -20.26
CA ASP A 78 -25.69 -13.82 -21.64
C ASP A 78 -24.63 -14.92 -21.70
N SER A 79 -25.07 -16.17 -21.91
CA SER A 79 -24.17 -17.32 -22.08
C SER A 79 -23.43 -17.32 -23.43
N THR A 80 -23.81 -16.45 -24.37
CA THR A 80 -23.11 -16.29 -25.66
C THR A 80 -21.91 -15.36 -25.58
N ALA A 81 -21.75 -14.65 -24.46
CA ALA A 81 -20.64 -13.72 -24.29
C ALA A 81 -19.29 -14.43 -24.39
N ALA A 82 -18.28 -13.72 -24.87
CA ALA A 82 -16.94 -14.26 -25.01
C ALA A 82 -15.91 -13.15 -24.84
N LEU A 83 -14.85 -13.48 -24.12
CA LEU A 83 -13.62 -12.72 -24.10
C LEU A 83 -12.57 -13.45 -24.93
N THR A 84 -12.23 -12.87 -26.08
CA THR A 84 -11.35 -13.45 -27.09
C THR A 84 -10.01 -12.74 -27.07
N ILE A 85 -8.92 -13.50 -27.07
CA ILE A 85 -7.55 -12.99 -27.11
C ILE A 85 -6.95 -13.32 -28.46
N TYR A 86 -6.45 -12.28 -29.13
CA TYR A 86 -5.80 -12.34 -30.43
C TYR A 86 -4.30 -12.06 -30.25
N ASP A 87 -3.47 -12.84 -30.95
CA ASP A 87 -2.00 -12.80 -30.94
C ASP A 87 -1.48 -11.69 -31.87
N GLY A 88 -1.71 -10.45 -31.47
CA GLY A 88 -1.42 -9.26 -32.25
C GLY A 88 -2.15 -8.04 -31.71
N THR A 89 -2.25 -6.96 -32.49
CA THR A 89 -2.83 -5.67 -32.03
C THR A 89 -4.27 -5.44 -32.47
N ASN A 90 -4.92 -6.42 -33.10
CA ASN A 90 -6.28 -6.28 -33.63
C ASN A 90 -7.01 -7.64 -33.76
N GLU A 91 -8.26 -7.58 -34.21
CA GLU A 91 -9.15 -8.74 -34.40
C GLU A 91 -8.82 -9.62 -35.61
N THR A 92 -7.93 -9.18 -36.51
CA THR A 92 -7.52 -9.97 -37.67
C THR A 92 -6.35 -10.91 -37.38
N ALA A 93 -5.73 -10.77 -36.20
CA ALA A 93 -4.69 -11.66 -35.71
C ALA A 93 -5.23 -13.04 -35.28
N THR A 94 -4.33 -14.00 -35.05
CA THR A 94 -4.70 -15.37 -34.67
C THR A 94 -5.33 -15.40 -33.28
N VAL A 95 -6.48 -16.08 -33.11
CA VAL A 95 -7.06 -16.30 -31.79
C VAL A 95 -6.23 -17.31 -31.02
N ILE A 96 -5.70 -16.92 -29.85
CA ILE A 96 -4.89 -17.77 -28.96
C ILE A 96 -5.63 -18.21 -27.71
N ALA A 97 -6.70 -17.51 -27.32
CA ALA A 97 -7.59 -17.95 -26.27
C ALA A 97 -9.00 -17.40 -26.47
N THR A 98 -9.99 -18.12 -25.98
CA THR A 98 -11.36 -17.62 -25.85
C THR A 98 -11.93 -18.14 -24.54
N VAL A 99 -12.32 -17.22 -23.67
CA VAL A 99 -12.94 -17.51 -22.38
C VAL A 99 -14.42 -17.13 -22.45
N LYS A 100 -15.29 -18.08 -22.08
CA LYS A 100 -16.75 -17.89 -22.08
C LYS A 100 -17.29 -18.04 -20.65
N PRO A 101 -18.41 -17.38 -20.32
CA PRO A 101 -19.12 -17.65 -19.08
C PRO A 101 -19.69 -19.07 -19.07
N GLY A 102 -19.70 -19.71 -17.89
CA GLY A 102 -20.48 -20.92 -17.66
C GLY A 102 -21.97 -20.60 -17.50
N SER A 103 -22.79 -21.60 -17.17
CA SER A 103 -24.24 -21.41 -16.90
C SER A 103 -24.53 -20.69 -15.57
N SER A 104 -23.52 -20.48 -14.73
CA SER A 104 -23.62 -19.83 -13.44
C SER A 104 -22.38 -18.99 -13.15
N PRO A 105 -22.45 -18.03 -12.22
CA PRO A 105 -21.30 -17.27 -11.77
C PRO A 105 -20.15 -18.17 -11.30
N SER A 106 -18.95 -17.98 -11.84
CA SER A 106 -17.76 -18.77 -11.50
C SER A 106 -16.47 -18.07 -11.95
N PRO A 107 -15.36 -18.24 -11.21
CA PRO A 107 -14.03 -17.99 -11.75
C PRO A 107 -13.69 -18.99 -12.85
N VAL A 108 -12.94 -18.52 -13.85
CA VAL A 108 -12.42 -19.28 -14.99
C VAL A 108 -10.99 -18.80 -15.24
N THR A 109 -10.05 -19.73 -15.23
CA THR A 109 -8.66 -19.47 -15.63
C THR A 109 -8.37 -20.25 -16.90
N ALA A 110 -7.76 -19.58 -17.88
CA ALA A 110 -7.26 -20.22 -19.09
C ALA A 110 -5.79 -19.84 -19.27
N ASN A 111 -4.97 -20.84 -19.63
CA ASN A 111 -3.59 -20.64 -20.00
C ASN A 111 -3.47 -20.64 -21.53
N PHE A 112 -2.57 -19.82 -22.05
CA PHE A 112 -2.26 -19.71 -23.47
C PHE A 112 -0.81 -19.26 -23.61
N GLN A 113 -0.34 -19.04 -24.83
CA GLN A 113 0.99 -18.48 -25.07
C GLN A 113 0.91 -17.54 -26.27
N SER A 114 1.28 -16.27 -26.08
CA SER A 114 1.41 -15.33 -27.19
C SER A 114 2.77 -15.46 -27.87
N SER A 115 2.81 -15.26 -29.19
CA SER A 115 4.05 -15.19 -29.97
C SER A 115 4.57 -13.75 -30.08
N THR A 116 3.74 -12.77 -29.71
CA THR A 116 4.06 -11.35 -29.67
C THR A 116 4.00 -10.81 -28.25
N PRO A 117 4.73 -9.72 -27.94
CA PRO A 117 4.60 -9.01 -26.66
C PRO A 117 3.28 -8.22 -26.57
N ARG A 118 2.54 -8.10 -27.67
CA ARG A 118 1.25 -7.41 -27.77
C ARG A 118 0.13 -8.38 -28.10
N ILE A 119 -0.93 -8.39 -27.30
CA ILE A 119 -2.18 -9.11 -27.59
C ILE A 119 -3.33 -8.12 -27.71
N PHE A 120 -4.39 -8.50 -28.42
CA PHE A 120 -5.64 -7.75 -28.47
C PHE A 120 -6.69 -8.56 -27.75
N VAL A 121 -7.33 -7.96 -26.76
CA VAL A 121 -8.36 -8.60 -25.95
C VAL A 121 -9.69 -7.97 -26.30
N LYS A 122 -10.69 -8.77 -26.68
CA LYS A 122 -12.03 -8.31 -27.04
C LYS A 122 -13.10 -9.01 -26.23
N TYR A 123 -13.98 -8.23 -25.62
CA TYR A 123 -15.24 -8.71 -25.06
C TYR A 123 -16.40 -8.49 -26.05
N THR A 124 -17.22 -9.52 -26.19
CA THR A 124 -18.45 -9.50 -26.99
C THR A 124 -19.60 -10.15 -26.23
N GLN A 125 -20.81 -9.67 -26.48
CA GLN A 125 -22.06 -10.26 -26.01
C GLN A 125 -23.16 -9.98 -27.05
N THR A 126 -24.20 -10.80 -27.11
CA THR A 126 -25.33 -10.62 -28.05
C THR A 126 -26.53 -9.94 -27.41
N ILE A 127 -26.70 -10.08 -26.09
CA ILE A 127 -27.77 -9.40 -25.35
C ILE A 127 -27.42 -7.93 -25.13
N THR A 128 -28.31 -7.03 -25.56
CA THR A 128 -28.12 -5.57 -25.54
C THR A 128 -28.89 -4.86 -24.42
N THR A 129 -29.71 -5.59 -23.66
CA THR A 129 -30.59 -5.07 -22.60
C THR A 129 -30.12 -5.41 -21.18
N SER A 130 -29.25 -6.40 -21.03
CA SER A 130 -28.58 -6.78 -19.78
C SER A 130 -27.24 -7.46 -20.10
N GLY A 131 -26.15 -7.01 -19.49
CA GLY A 131 -24.83 -7.60 -19.71
C GLY A 131 -24.34 -8.46 -18.57
N ASN A 132 -23.45 -9.39 -18.89
CA ASN A 132 -22.69 -10.10 -17.87
C ASN A 132 -21.87 -9.11 -17.06
N ILE A 133 -21.71 -9.37 -15.77
CA ILE A 133 -20.77 -8.65 -14.93
C ILE A 133 -19.55 -9.52 -14.77
N TYR A 134 -18.38 -9.02 -15.16
CA TYR A 134 -17.13 -9.76 -15.08
C TYR A 134 -15.96 -8.84 -14.73
N TYR A 135 -14.97 -9.43 -14.07
CA TYR A 135 -13.69 -8.80 -13.79
C TYR A 135 -12.59 -9.84 -13.84
N GLY A 136 -11.35 -9.42 -14.04
CA GLY A 136 -10.24 -10.35 -14.16
C GLY A 136 -8.92 -9.69 -14.51
N THR A 137 -7.94 -10.52 -14.81
CA THR A 137 -6.62 -10.11 -15.26
C THR A 137 -6.14 -11.02 -16.37
N VAL A 138 -5.43 -10.44 -17.34
CA VAL A 138 -4.52 -11.17 -18.22
C VAL A 138 -3.12 -10.96 -17.66
N GLN A 139 -2.28 -11.99 -17.68
CA GLN A 139 -0.92 -11.94 -17.15
C GLN A 139 0.09 -12.39 -18.19
N ALA A 140 1.26 -11.76 -18.13
CA ALA A 140 2.44 -12.10 -18.90
C ALA A 140 3.47 -12.79 -18.00
N ALA A 141 3.62 -14.10 -18.16
CA ALA A 141 4.61 -14.91 -17.47
C ALA A 141 5.28 -15.88 -18.46
N GLY A 142 6.49 -15.55 -18.90
CA GLY A 142 7.31 -16.39 -19.78
C GLY A 142 8.08 -15.59 -20.84
N GLY A 143 9.14 -16.19 -21.39
CA GLY A 143 9.76 -15.67 -22.61
C GLY A 143 8.89 -15.95 -23.84
N LEU A 144 8.97 -15.10 -24.86
CA LEU A 144 8.48 -15.45 -26.21
C LEU A 144 9.16 -16.76 -26.66
N ALA A 145 8.54 -17.53 -27.55
CA ALA A 145 9.10 -18.80 -28.01
C ALA A 145 10.55 -18.63 -28.55
N VAL A 146 11.51 -19.10 -27.74
CA VAL A 146 12.99 -19.11 -27.80
C VAL A 146 13.72 -17.77 -28.05
N PRO A 147 14.54 -17.29 -27.08
CA PRO A 147 15.39 -16.10 -27.20
C PRO A 147 16.91 -16.41 -27.28
N THR A 148 17.70 -15.52 -27.90
CA THR A 148 19.12 -15.32 -27.57
C THR A 148 19.58 -13.85 -27.67
N THR A 149 19.98 -13.30 -26.50
CA THR A 149 21.04 -12.27 -26.24
C THR A 149 20.83 -10.78 -26.63
N PRO A 150 21.55 -9.81 -26.00
CA PRO A 150 21.51 -9.44 -24.57
C PRO A 150 21.41 -7.91 -24.30
N GLY A 151 20.89 -7.56 -23.12
CA GLY A 151 21.28 -6.42 -22.26
C GLY A 151 21.25 -4.99 -22.81
N THR A 152 20.24 -4.21 -22.43
CA THR A 152 20.27 -2.74 -22.52
C THR A 152 21.10 -2.12 -21.40
N THR A 153 21.80 -1.05 -21.74
CA THR A 153 22.70 -0.28 -20.86
C THR A 153 21.96 0.44 -19.74
N THR A 154 22.43 0.22 -18.51
CA THR A 154 22.05 0.99 -17.32
C THR A 154 22.51 2.45 -17.50
N VAL A 155 21.55 3.38 -17.50
CA VAL A 155 21.83 4.82 -17.46
C VAL A 155 22.53 5.13 -16.13
N ALA A 156 23.61 5.91 -16.17
CA ALA A 156 24.30 6.35 -14.97
C ALA A 156 23.34 7.14 -14.06
N PRO A 157 23.39 6.94 -12.73
CA PRO A 157 22.52 7.67 -11.81
C PRO A 157 22.81 9.16 -11.93
N SER A 158 21.79 9.94 -12.30
CA SER A 158 21.85 11.38 -12.14
C SER A 158 21.55 11.72 -10.68
N THR A 159 22.50 12.31 -10.00
CA THR A 159 22.27 12.89 -8.67
C THR A 159 21.45 14.16 -8.85
N ARG A 160 20.14 14.07 -8.62
CA ARG A 160 19.27 15.25 -8.54
C ARG A 160 19.68 16.07 -7.32
N THR A 161 19.90 17.37 -7.50
CA THR A 161 20.05 18.29 -6.37
C THR A 161 18.69 18.50 -5.71
N TYR A 162 18.56 18.08 -4.44
CA TYR A 162 17.38 18.39 -3.64
C TYR A 162 17.35 19.88 -3.30
N ILE A 163 16.26 20.56 -3.64
CA ILE A 163 16.02 21.96 -3.28
C ILE A 163 14.95 21.97 -2.19
N PRO A 164 15.29 22.32 -0.94
CA PRO A 164 14.33 22.40 0.16
C PRO A 164 13.20 23.40 -0.14
N GLY A 165 11.96 23.07 0.25
CA GLY A 165 10.83 23.98 0.12
C GLY A 165 9.48 23.28 0.30
N THR A 166 9.13 22.38 -0.62
CA THR A 166 7.85 21.66 -0.59
C THR A 166 7.88 20.45 0.36
N PHE A 167 8.99 19.72 0.37
CA PHE A 167 9.23 18.61 1.28
C PHE A 167 10.16 19.04 2.41
N THR A 168 10.04 18.41 3.58
CA THR A 168 10.93 18.67 4.72
C THR A 168 12.27 17.95 4.57
N ARG A 169 12.28 16.81 3.89
CA ARG A 169 13.46 16.02 3.50
C ARG A 169 13.29 15.50 2.07
N ASP A 170 14.37 14.99 1.49
CA ASP A 170 14.33 14.41 0.15
C ASP A 170 13.46 13.12 0.12
N PRO A 171 12.33 13.09 -0.61
CA PRO A 171 11.49 11.89 -0.76
C PRO A 171 12.21 10.66 -1.32
N GLN A 172 13.35 10.83 -1.99
CA GLN A 172 14.15 9.68 -2.45
C GLN A 172 14.77 8.89 -1.29
N LEU A 173 14.82 9.45 -0.09
CA LEU A 173 15.28 8.76 1.12
C LEU A 173 14.23 7.80 1.67
N ILE A 174 12.98 7.84 1.20
CA ILE A 174 11.93 6.92 1.65
C ILE A 174 12.29 5.50 1.19
N SER A 175 12.55 4.61 2.16
CA SER A 175 12.83 3.20 1.92
C SER A 175 11.71 2.31 2.45
N HIS A 176 10.71 2.05 1.60
CA HIS A 176 9.53 1.27 1.97
C HIS A 176 9.18 0.23 0.89
N ASP A 177 8.59 -0.90 1.29
CA ASP A 177 7.74 -1.68 0.40
C ASP A 177 6.33 -1.06 0.43
N ILE A 178 5.97 -0.34 -0.64
CA ILE A 178 4.74 0.44 -0.72
C ILE A 178 3.76 -0.24 -1.68
N LEU A 179 2.66 -0.75 -1.13
CA LEU A 179 1.49 -1.16 -1.91
C LEU A 179 0.55 0.04 -2.04
N ILE A 180 0.47 0.58 -3.24
CA ILE A 180 -0.54 1.57 -3.60
C ILE A 180 -1.86 0.83 -3.82
N VAL A 181 -2.92 1.26 -3.14
CA VAL A 181 -4.27 0.74 -3.34
C VAL A 181 -5.13 1.88 -3.81
N VAL A 182 -5.76 1.77 -4.96
CA VAL A 182 -6.70 2.78 -5.45
C VAL A 182 -8.11 2.24 -5.30
N ASN A 183 -8.97 2.98 -4.60
CA ASN A 183 -10.41 2.76 -4.66
C ASN A 183 -10.95 3.46 -5.92
N PRO A 184 -11.37 2.71 -6.95
CA PRO A 184 -11.85 3.29 -8.19
C PRO A 184 -13.27 3.84 -8.04
N LYS A 185 -13.98 3.58 -6.93
CA LYS A 185 -15.26 4.20 -6.64
C LYS A 185 -15.06 5.69 -6.35
N ASN A 186 -15.77 6.52 -7.12
CA ASN A 186 -15.64 7.96 -7.02
C ASN A 186 -16.97 8.65 -7.34
N PRO A 187 -17.55 9.43 -6.41
CA PRO A 187 -18.81 10.14 -6.64
C PRO A 187 -18.67 11.26 -7.68
N ASN A 188 -17.44 11.69 -8.01
CA ASN A 188 -17.15 12.72 -8.99
C ASN A 188 -16.80 12.16 -10.39
N GLY A 189 -17.10 10.88 -10.64
CA GLY A 189 -16.85 10.22 -11.92
C GLY A 189 -15.36 10.20 -12.32
N LEU A 190 -15.09 10.22 -13.63
CA LEU A 190 -13.73 10.13 -14.18
C LEU A 190 -12.80 11.27 -13.73
N THR A 191 -13.34 12.47 -13.49
CA THR A 191 -12.56 13.63 -13.03
C THR A 191 -11.94 13.37 -11.66
N GLY A 192 -12.72 12.85 -10.72
CA GLY A 192 -12.20 12.50 -9.40
C GLY A 192 -11.19 11.37 -9.44
N LEU A 193 -11.42 10.35 -10.29
CA LEU A 193 -10.48 9.23 -10.45
C LEU A 193 -9.16 9.70 -11.06
N THR A 194 -9.23 10.59 -12.05
CA THR A 194 -8.05 11.23 -12.65
C THR A 194 -7.26 12.02 -11.61
N ALA A 195 -7.95 12.72 -10.69
CA ALA A 195 -7.31 13.44 -9.61
C ALA A 195 -6.57 12.50 -8.64
N LEU A 196 -7.18 11.38 -8.25
CA LEU A 196 -6.52 10.35 -7.42
C LEU A 196 -5.29 9.77 -8.14
N ASN A 197 -5.44 9.41 -9.41
CA ASN A 197 -4.32 8.88 -10.22
C ASN A 197 -3.21 9.92 -10.38
N THR A 198 -3.55 11.21 -10.47
CA THR A 198 -2.57 12.31 -10.49
C THR A 198 -1.80 12.39 -9.18
N LEU A 199 -2.49 12.33 -8.03
CA LEU A 199 -1.85 12.30 -6.71
C LEU A 199 -0.89 11.11 -6.56
N VAL A 200 -1.34 9.91 -6.96
CA VAL A 200 -0.49 8.71 -6.96
C VAL A 200 0.73 8.92 -7.85
N GLY A 201 0.51 9.39 -9.09
CA GLY A 201 1.57 9.64 -10.06
C GLY A 201 2.63 10.62 -9.54
N GLN A 202 2.18 11.75 -8.98
CA GLN A 202 3.08 12.75 -8.42
C GLN A 202 3.88 12.23 -7.22
N PHE A 203 3.26 11.41 -6.36
CA PHE A 203 3.93 10.77 -5.24
C PHE A 203 5.02 9.80 -5.70
N VAL A 204 4.69 8.85 -6.59
CA VAL A 204 5.67 7.84 -7.03
C VAL A 204 6.81 8.45 -7.85
N ASP A 205 6.59 9.58 -8.51
CA ASP A 205 7.64 10.33 -9.22
C ASP A 205 8.66 10.98 -8.28
N GLN A 206 8.38 11.08 -6.97
CA GLN A 206 9.36 11.58 -6.00
C GLN A 206 10.25 10.48 -5.40
N LEU A 207 9.88 9.21 -5.56
CA LEU A 207 10.58 8.10 -4.91
C LEU A 207 11.78 7.61 -5.73
N ALA A 208 12.82 7.17 -5.04
CA ALA A 208 13.80 6.27 -5.63
C ALA A 208 13.22 4.85 -5.61
N ILE A 209 13.08 4.22 -6.79
CA ILE A 209 12.40 2.93 -6.94
C ILE A 209 13.37 1.85 -7.38
N THR A 210 13.27 0.69 -6.74
CA THR A 210 14.01 -0.53 -7.09
C THR A 210 13.06 -1.72 -7.18
N SER A 211 13.48 -2.78 -7.87
CA SER A 211 12.86 -4.11 -7.82
C SER A 211 13.70 -5.10 -6.99
N SER A 212 14.90 -4.70 -6.56
CA SER A 212 15.80 -5.57 -5.81
C SER A 212 15.29 -5.79 -4.39
N ASN A 213 15.21 -7.05 -3.97
CA ASN A 213 14.91 -7.42 -2.58
C ASN A 213 16.12 -7.29 -1.64
N SER A 214 17.33 -7.03 -2.16
CA SER A 214 18.56 -6.94 -1.36
C SER A 214 18.91 -5.51 -0.92
N THR A 215 18.20 -4.51 -1.43
CA THR A 215 18.49 -3.10 -1.13
C THR A 215 17.68 -2.63 0.08
N PHE A 216 18.33 -1.98 1.05
CA PHE A 216 17.67 -1.37 2.23
C PHE A 216 17.47 0.14 2.11
N SER A 217 18.05 0.75 1.09
CA SER A 217 17.74 2.09 0.61
C SER A 217 16.80 1.98 -0.60
N GLN A 218 15.90 2.93 -0.82
CA GLN A 218 14.90 2.95 -1.92
C GLN A 218 13.64 2.11 -1.68
N SER A 219 12.58 2.52 -2.38
CA SER A 219 11.25 1.93 -2.28
C SER A 219 11.00 0.86 -3.35
N ARG A 220 10.19 -0.16 -3.03
CA ARG A 220 9.60 -1.08 -4.01
C ARG A 220 8.12 -0.81 -4.11
N LEU A 221 7.56 -0.91 -5.31
CA LEU A 221 6.16 -0.59 -5.56
C LEU A 221 5.37 -1.83 -5.98
N ALA A 222 4.15 -1.89 -5.44
CA ALA A 222 3.07 -2.74 -5.92
C ALA A 222 1.81 -1.88 -6.07
N LEU A 223 0.87 -2.33 -6.90
CA LEU A 223 -0.40 -1.65 -7.12
C LEU A 223 -1.55 -2.64 -6.96
N ALA A 224 -2.62 -2.21 -6.32
CA ALA A 224 -3.90 -2.90 -6.29
C ALA A 224 -5.05 -1.93 -6.49
N THR A 225 -6.20 -2.46 -6.87
CA THR A 225 -7.46 -1.73 -6.91
C THR A 225 -8.46 -2.38 -5.96
N VAL A 226 -9.28 -1.59 -5.27
CA VAL A 226 -10.45 -2.10 -4.55
C VAL A 226 -11.51 -2.52 -5.56
N THR A 227 -12.14 -3.66 -5.31
CA THR A 227 -13.21 -4.18 -6.17
C THR A 227 -14.47 -4.49 -5.35
N PRO A 228 -15.67 -4.47 -5.97
CA PRO A 228 -16.92 -4.82 -5.28
C PRO A 228 -17.05 -6.30 -4.90
N TYR A 229 -16.11 -7.14 -5.34
CA TYR A 229 -16.30 -8.58 -5.43
C TYR A 229 -15.14 -9.31 -4.78
N SER A 230 -15.44 -10.34 -3.99
CA SER A 230 -14.43 -11.17 -3.33
C SER A 230 -13.32 -11.61 -4.31
N PRO A 231 -12.03 -11.36 -4.01
CA PRO A 231 -11.49 -11.03 -2.68
C PRO A 231 -11.43 -9.52 -2.34
N TYR A 232 -12.27 -8.72 -2.99
CA TYR A 232 -12.48 -7.27 -2.85
C TYR A 232 -11.28 -6.41 -3.24
N SER A 233 -10.28 -7.03 -3.84
CA SER A 233 -9.11 -6.36 -4.40
C SER A 233 -8.60 -7.08 -5.64
N SER A 234 -7.87 -6.35 -6.49
CA SER A 234 -7.18 -6.89 -7.65
C SER A 234 -5.78 -6.31 -7.76
N ILE A 235 -4.76 -7.16 -7.69
CA ILE A 235 -3.34 -6.78 -7.89
C ILE A 235 -3.12 -6.40 -9.35
N GLN A 236 -2.47 -5.26 -9.57
CA GLN A 236 -2.15 -4.71 -10.87
C GLN A 236 -0.64 -4.88 -11.13
N GLY A 237 -0.27 -5.95 -11.85
CA GLY A 237 1.12 -6.21 -12.23
C GLY A 237 1.89 -7.04 -11.20
N THR A 238 3.22 -7.04 -11.31
CA THR A 238 4.10 -7.82 -10.44
C THR A 238 4.27 -7.13 -9.10
N ILE A 239 3.95 -7.83 -8.01
CA ILE A 239 4.19 -7.36 -6.64
C ILE A 239 5.69 -7.09 -6.45
N TRP A 240 6.03 -5.91 -5.93
CA TRP A 240 7.42 -5.43 -5.72
C TRP A 240 8.27 -5.28 -6.99
N GLY A 241 7.66 -5.37 -8.18
CA GLY A 241 8.35 -5.28 -9.47
C GLY A 241 8.00 -4.04 -10.29
N LEU A 242 7.13 -3.15 -9.80
CA LEU A 242 6.69 -1.98 -10.57
C LEU A 242 7.70 -0.83 -10.50
N THR A 243 8.04 -0.28 -11.66
CA THR A 243 8.63 1.06 -11.79
C THR A 243 7.56 2.14 -11.70
N ALA A 244 7.93 3.41 -11.44
CA ALA A 244 6.98 4.53 -11.49
C ALA A 244 6.20 4.60 -12.80
N ALA A 245 6.88 4.39 -13.93
CA ALA A 245 6.26 4.39 -15.25
C ALA A 245 5.22 3.26 -15.39
N SER A 246 5.60 2.02 -15.02
CA SER A 246 4.69 0.87 -15.11
C SER A 246 3.52 0.95 -14.13
N LEU A 247 3.74 1.52 -12.93
CA LEU A 247 2.67 1.75 -11.96
C LEU A 247 1.67 2.76 -12.52
N LYS A 248 2.15 3.91 -13.02
CA LYS A 248 1.28 4.95 -13.61
C LYS A 248 0.49 4.42 -14.80
N ALA A 249 1.10 3.60 -15.66
CA ALA A 249 0.43 2.96 -16.78
C ALA A 249 -0.63 1.93 -16.34
N SER A 250 -0.48 1.36 -15.14
CA SER A 250 -1.39 0.35 -14.58
C SER A 250 -2.48 0.94 -13.68
N LEU A 251 -2.50 2.27 -13.46
CA LEU A 251 -3.53 2.93 -12.67
C LEU A 251 -4.91 2.74 -13.31
N PRO A 252 -5.97 2.59 -12.48
CA PRO A 252 -7.32 2.38 -13.00
C PRO A 252 -7.76 3.59 -13.84
N GLN A 253 -8.03 3.37 -15.13
CA GLN A 253 -8.53 4.40 -16.04
C GLN A 253 -10.06 4.57 -15.95
N ALA A 254 -10.70 3.75 -15.13
CA ALA A 254 -12.13 3.61 -15.04
C ALA A 254 -12.56 3.27 -13.61
N GLY A 255 -13.70 3.83 -13.20
CA GLY A 255 -14.24 3.69 -11.87
C GLY A 255 -15.23 2.55 -11.73
N ILE A 256 -15.76 2.37 -10.51
CA ILE A 256 -16.85 1.43 -10.20
C ILE A 256 -17.98 2.18 -9.48
N SER A 257 -19.24 1.79 -9.72
CA SER A 257 -20.39 2.40 -9.04
C SER A 257 -20.78 1.69 -7.73
N VAL A 258 -20.36 0.44 -7.58
CA VAL A 258 -20.68 -0.40 -6.41
C VAL A 258 -19.55 -0.32 -5.39
N ASP A 259 -19.91 -0.26 -4.10
CA ASP A 259 -18.93 -0.29 -3.01
C ASP A 259 -18.15 -1.60 -2.98
N GLY A 260 -16.83 -1.49 -2.80
CA GLY A 260 -16.01 -2.60 -2.35
C GLY A 260 -15.95 -2.68 -0.83
N ASP A 261 -15.82 -3.90 -0.31
CA ASP A 261 -15.49 -4.11 1.10
C ASP A 261 -14.01 -3.79 1.32
N ILE A 262 -13.74 -2.55 1.70
CA ILE A 262 -12.39 -2.04 1.97
C ILE A 262 -11.70 -2.85 3.09
N ASN A 263 -12.44 -3.21 4.14
CA ASN A 263 -11.86 -3.96 5.27
C ASN A 263 -11.36 -5.33 4.79
N SER A 264 -12.16 -6.05 4.00
CA SER A 264 -11.77 -7.34 3.44
C SER A 264 -10.69 -7.22 2.36
N ALA A 265 -10.76 -6.20 1.51
CA ALA A 265 -9.74 -5.90 0.51
C ALA A 265 -8.35 -5.75 1.15
N LEU A 266 -8.24 -4.91 2.19
CA LEU A 266 -6.98 -4.67 2.89
C LEU A 266 -6.44 -5.94 3.55
N LYS A 267 -7.28 -6.74 4.22
CA LYS A 267 -6.86 -8.02 4.83
C LYS A 267 -6.34 -9.03 3.81
N THR A 268 -7.00 -9.14 2.65
CA THR A 268 -6.53 -9.98 1.55
C THR A 268 -5.15 -9.48 1.08
N LEU A 269 -5.02 -8.19 0.78
CA LEU A 269 -3.78 -7.61 0.27
C LEU A 269 -2.60 -7.77 1.24
N LEU A 270 -2.82 -7.66 2.54
CA LEU A 270 -1.82 -7.95 3.57
C LEU A 270 -1.27 -9.38 3.44
N THR A 271 -2.17 -10.34 3.29
CA THR A 271 -1.81 -11.76 3.20
C THR A 271 -1.08 -12.07 1.90
N THR A 272 -1.50 -11.44 0.80
CA THR A 272 -0.93 -11.67 -0.54
C THR A 272 0.42 -10.98 -0.75
N ALA A 273 0.61 -9.75 -0.25
CA ALA A 273 1.77 -8.94 -0.61
C ALA A 273 2.85 -8.87 0.49
N PHE A 274 2.46 -8.99 1.77
CA PHE A 274 3.35 -8.68 2.90
C PHE A 274 3.70 -9.92 3.73
N ASN A 275 4.18 -10.97 3.06
CA ASN A 275 4.75 -12.14 3.71
C ASN A 275 6.26 -12.18 3.46
N VAL A 276 7.07 -12.28 4.52
CA VAL A 276 8.54 -12.30 4.42
C VAL A 276 9.10 -13.61 3.90
N ASP A 277 8.37 -14.71 4.12
CA ASP A 277 8.79 -16.07 3.74
C ASP A 277 8.21 -16.51 2.37
N ASP A 278 7.63 -15.58 1.60
CA ASP A 278 7.04 -15.90 0.31
C ASP A 278 8.12 -16.15 -0.76
N SER A 279 8.13 -17.35 -1.32
CA SER A 279 9.12 -17.76 -2.33
C SER A 279 9.05 -17.01 -3.66
N ILE A 280 7.96 -16.29 -3.95
CA ILE A 280 7.68 -15.64 -5.24
C ILE A 280 7.74 -14.12 -5.09
N SER A 281 7.11 -13.56 -4.05
CA SER A 281 6.97 -12.10 -3.86
C SER A 281 7.17 -11.64 -2.42
N ALA A 282 8.24 -12.11 -1.76
CA ALA A 282 8.56 -11.70 -0.39
C ALA A 282 8.70 -10.18 -0.24
N THR A 283 8.07 -9.64 0.80
CA THR A 283 8.39 -8.31 1.32
C THR A 283 9.76 -8.35 2.04
N ARG A 284 10.49 -7.22 2.02
CA ARG A 284 11.81 -7.10 2.64
C ARG A 284 11.69 -7.14 4.17
N THR A 285 12.67 -7.73 4.85
CA THR A 285 12.69 -7.87 6.31
C THR A 285 13.05 -6.58 7.04
N ASN A 286 13.96 -5.78 6.48
CA ASN A 286 14.57 -4.62 7.16
C ASN A 286 14.16 -3.27 6.54
N VAL A 287 12.91 -3.16 6.09
CA VAL A 287 12.35 -1.91 5.55
C VAL A 287 10.96 -1.68 6.09
N GLN A 288 10.52 -0.43 6.07
CA GLN A 288 9.13 -0.12 6.37
C GLN A 288 8.19 -0.70 5.33
N ARG A 289 7.00 -1.12 5.77
CA ARG A 289 5.97 -1.67 4.89
C ARG A 289 4.74 -0.80 4.99
N THR A 290 4.16 -0.45 3.85
CA THR A 290 3.07 0.52 3.85
C THR A 290 2.03 0.17 2.80
N ILE A 291 0.76 0.26 3.20
CA ILE A 291 -0.36 0.38 2.28
C ILE A 291 -0.77 1.85 2.26
N LEU A 292 -0.79 2.45 1.07
CA LEU A 292 -1.42 3.74 0.84
C LEU A 292 -2.72 3.54 0.06
N LEU A 293 -3.85 3.71 0.73
CA LEU A 293 -5.18 3.65 0.14
C LEU A 293 -5.60 5.04 -0.36
N PHE A 294 -5.69 5.20 -1.68
CA PHE A 294 -6.19 6.38 -2.35
C PHE A 294 -7.69 6.25 -2.64
N THR A 295 -8.50 7.19 -2.18
CA THR A 295 -9.96 7.10 -2.34
C THR A 295 -10.63 8.48 -2.46
N ALA A 296 -11.76 8.58 -3.16
CA ALA A 296 -12.59 9.79 -3.12
C ALA A 296 -13.98 9.53 -2.54
N ASP A 297 -14.20 8.29 -2.12
CA ASP A 297 -15.42 7.85 -1.47
C ASP A 297 -15.09 6.98 -0.27
N TRP A 298 -15.93 7.03 0.76
CA TRP A 298 -15.78 6.18 1.92
C TRP A 298 -17.10 5.46 2.20
N PRO A 299 -17.17 4.13 1.98
CA PRO A 299 -18.38 3.38 2.27
C PRO A 299 -18.69 3.44 3.75
N SER A 300 -19.96 3.63 4.12
CA SER A 300 -20.39 3.64 5.53
C SER A 300 -20.11 2.34 6.28
N ALA A 301 -20.00 1.22 5.56
CA ALA A 301 -19.64 -0.08 6.11
C ALA A 301 -18.13 -0.25 6.37
N ALA A 302 -17.26 0.61 5.83
CA ALA A 302 -15.83 0.55 6.03
C ALA A 302 -15.45 1.22 7.36
N THR A 303 -15.09 0.41 8.36
CA THR A 303 -14.84 0.85 9.74
C THR A 303 -13.37 0.91 10.13
N LEU A 304 -12.49 0.15 9.46
CA LEU A 304 -11.09 -0.03 9.87
C LEU A 304 -10.96 -0.38 11.37
N ASP A 305 -11.79 -1.30 11.84
CA ASP A 305 -11.86 -1.70 13.25
C ASP A 305 -10.60 -2.46 13.76
N ASP A 306 -10.63 -2.89 15.02
CA ASP A 306 -9.54 -3.64 15.66
C ASP A 306 -9.21 -4.95 14.93
N THR A 307 -10.14 -5.56 14.20
CA THR A 307 -9.85 -6.76 13.41
C THR A 307 -8.92 -6.42 12.25
N VAL A 308 -9.15 -5.29 11.57
CA VAL A 308 -8.27 -4.80 10.51
C VAL A 308 -6.92 -4.38 11.12
N LYS A 309 -6.94 -3.60 12.21
CA LYS A 309 -5.73 -3.19 12.94
C LYS A 309 -4.83 -4.37 13.28
N ASN A 310 -5.39 -5.41 13.90
CA ASN A 310 -4.62 -6.58 14.33
C ASN A 310 -3.99 -7.32 13.14
N ALA A 311 -4.66 -7.36 11.98
CA ALA A 311 -4.07 -7.92 10.76
C ALA A 311 -2.85 -7.12 10.26
N PHE A 312 -2.93 -5.78 10.31
CA PHE A 312 -1.80 -4.91 9.96
C PHE A 312 -0.63 -5.05 10.95
N LEU A 313 -0.92 -5.05 12.25
CA LEU A 313 0.08 -5.24 13.31
C LEU A 313 0.79 -6.58 13.19
N ALA A 314 0.05 -7.67 12.90
CA ALA A 314 0.63 -9.00 12.70
C ALA A 314 1.56 -9.07 11.48
N LYS A 315 1.43 -8.15 10.52
CA LYS A 315 2.29 -8.06 9.33
C LYS A 315 3.34 -6.96 9.41
N GLY A 316 3.35 -6.15 10.47
CA GLY A 316 4.21 -4.97 10.60
C GLY A 316 4.02 -3.99 9.46
N VAL A 317 2.77 -3.78 9.03
CA VAL A 317 2.42 -2.90 7.92
C VAL A 317 1.72 -1.65 8.44
N ASN A 318 2.10 -0.50 7.89
CA ASN A 318 1.46 0.78 8.17
C ASN A 318 0.35 1.09 7.16
N LEU A 319 -0.77 1.65 7.61
CA LEU A 319 -1.88 2.08 6.75
C LEU A 319 -1.96 3.61 6.66
N GLY A 320 -1.87 4.16 5.45
CA GLY A 320 -2.21 5.54 5.15
C GLY A 320 -3.45 5.59 4.26
N VAL A 321 -4.44 6.40 4.64
CA VAL A 321 -5.61 6.67 3.80
C VAL A 321 -5.50 8.10 3.26
N ILE A 322 -5.33 8.22 1.95
CA ILE A 322 -5.24 9.48 1.23
C ILE A 322 -6.53 9.68 0.46
N SER A 323 -7.33 10.66 0.87
CA SER A 323 -8.57 10.98 0.18
C SER A 323 -8.48 12.26 -0.65
N TYR A 324 -9.29 12.33 -1.71
CA TYR A 324 -9.42 13.53 -2.54
C TYR A 324 -10.87 14.01 -2.54
N ASN A 325 -11.08 15.24 -2.07
CA ASN A 325 -12.39 15.89 -1.98
C ASN A 325 -13.48 14.98 -1.38
N LEU A 326 -13.13 14.22 -0.34
CA LEU A 326 -14.10 13.39 0.37
C LEU A 326 -15.07 14.29 1.14
N ALA A 327 -16.37 14.13 0.88
CA ALA A 327 -17.42 14.99 1.41
C ALA A 327 -17.63 14.81 2.92
N ASP A 328 -17.67 13.56 3.39
CA ASP A 328 -17.73 13.23 4.81
C ASP A 328 -16.46 12.50 5.24
N VAL A 329 -15.62 13.21 6.00
CA VAL A 329 -14.37 12.67 6.56
C VAL A 329 -14.54 12.10 7.96
N THR A 330 -15.73 12.22 8.57
CA THR A 330 -15.98 11.84 9.96
C THR A 330 -15.58 10.39 10.26
N PRO A 331 -15.90 9.40 9.40
CA PRO A 331 -15.51 8.01 9.65
C PRO A 331 -13.98 7.78 9.66
N LEU A 332 -13.22 8.67 9.02
CA LEU A 332 -11.77 8.59 8.88
C LEU A 332 -10.99 9.52 9.83
N ASN A 333 -11.69 10.47 10.45
CA ASN A 333 -11.09 11.52 11.26
C ASN A 333 -11.26 11.35 12.78
N ASP A 334 -11.48 10.11 13.22
CA ASP A 334 -11.53 9.77 14.64
C ASP A 334 -10.14 9.95 15.30
N VAL A 335 -10.12 10.52 16.51
CA VAL A 335 -8.91 10.75 17.32
C VAL A 335 -8.27 9.45 17.85
N SER A 336 -9.03 8.36 17.88
CA SER A 336 -8.61 7.03 18.32
C SER A 336 -8.16 6.12 17.17
N ARG A 337 -8.12 6.64 15.93
CA ARG A 337 -7.69 5.87 14.76
C ARG A 337 -6.26 5.35 14.94
N TRP A 338 -5.98 4.19 14.36
CA TRP A 338 -4.66 3.56 14.37
C TRP A 338 -3.88 3.76 13.05
N TYR A 339 -4.46 4.47 12.10
CA TYR A 339 -3.91 4.72 10.77
C TYR A 339 -3.76 6.22 10.51
N ASN A 340 -2.91 6.55 9.55
CA ASN A 340 -2.71 7.93 9.10
C ASN A 340 -3.77 8.31 8.05
N PHE A 341 -4.33 9.53 8.14
CA PHE A 341 -5.37 9.99 7.22
C PHE A 341 -5.16 11.43 6.74
N ARG A 342 -5.46 11.66 5.46
CA ARG A 342 -5.56 12.99 4.84
C ARG A 342 -6.73 13.09 3.88
N ASN A 343 -7.36 14.26 3.85
CA ASN A 343 -8.26 14.66 2.77
C ASN A 343 -7.63 15.84 2.04
N LEU A 344 -7.39 15.67 0.75
CA LEU A 344 -6.70 16.62 -0.12
C LEU A 344 -7.70 17.29 -1.05
N ALA A 345 -7.48 18.57 -1.34
CA ALA A 345 -8.30 19.35 -2.27
C ALA A 345 -7.58 19.70 -3.59
N SER A 346 -6.26 19.52 -3.64
CA SER A 346 -5.41 19.71 -4.82
C SER A 346 -4.70 18.39 -5.19
N THR A 347 -4.10 18.36 -6.37
CA THR A 347 -3.34 17.21 -6.91
C THR A 347 -1.87 17.57 -7.20
N ASP A 348 -1.43 18.76 -6.82
CA ASP A 348 -0.06 19.24 -7.00
C ASP A 348 0.94 18.68 -5.95
N LEU A 349 2.22 19.01 -6.10
CA LEU A 349 3.28 18.51 -5.22
C LEU A 349 3.13 19.01 -3.77
N THR A 350 2.47 20.15 -3.57
CA THR A 350 2.15 20.65 -2.23
C THR A 350 1.11 19.74 -1.57
N ALA A 351 0.10 19.28 -2.31
CA ALA A 351 -0.86 18.30 -1.83
C ALA A 351 -0.19 16.96 -1.50
N VAL A 352 0.78 16.52 -2.31
CA VAL A 352 1.59 15.33 -2.00
C VAL A 352 2.37 15.52 -0.70
N ALA A 353 3.03 16.67 -0.52
CA ALA A 353 3.77 16.97 0.71
C ALA A 353 2.92 16.97 1.98
N GLN A 354 1.62 17.30 1.90
CA GLN A 354 0.70 17.30 3.04
C GLN A 354 0.50 15.92 3.68
N PHE A 355 0.79 14.83 2.96
CA PHE A 355 0.83 13.48 3.55
C PHE A 355 2.25 12.93 3.64
N VAL A 356 3.15 13.25 2.70
CA VAL A 356 4.52 12.74 2.73
C VAL A 356 5.28 13.22 3.97
N ASN A 357 5.29 14.53 4.23
CA ASN A 357 6.05 15.09 5.35
C ASN A 357 5.60 14.54 6.72
N PRO A 358 4.30 14.51 7.06
CA PRO A 358 3.89 13.96 8.33
C PRO A 358 4.02 12.44 8.41
N PHE A 359 3.71 11.69 7.34
CA PHE A 359 3.61 10.23 7.43
C PHE A 359 4.98 9.57 7.34
N PHE A 360 5.83 10.01 6.41
CA PHE A 360 7.12 9.39 6.09
C PHE A 360 8.32 10.14 6.69
N PHE A 361 8.17 11.40 7.08
CA PHE A 361 9.26 12.17 7.72
C PHE A 361 8.95 12.60 9.14
N ASN A 362 7.75 12.30 9.64
CA ASN A 362 7.28 12.68 10.96
C ASN A 362 7.64 14.13 11.31
N ASP A 363 7.32 15.06 10.41
CA ASP A 363 7.63 16.49 10.56
C ASP A 363 6.83 17.19 11.67
N LYS A 364 5.99 16.43 12.40
CA LYS A 364 5.14 16.87 13.50
C LYS A 364 4.08 17.89 13.09
N SER A 365 3.82 18.08 11.79
CA SER A 365 2.72 18.92 11.30
C SER A 365 1.35 18.36 11.69
N VAL A 366 1.25 17.05 11.94
CA VAL A 366 0.13 16.38 12.61
C VAL A 366 0.63 15.21 13.45
N THR A 367 -0.29 14.62 14.21
CA THR A 367 -0.13 13.27 14.79
C THR A 367 0.13 12.23 13.71
N ASN A 368 1.30 11.59 13.78
CA ASN A 368 1.63 10.39 13.02
C ASN A 368 1.26 9.14 13.85
N TYR A 369 0.36 8.32 13.33
CA TYR A 369 -0.16 7.11 13.97
C TYR A 369 0.63 5.84 13.64
N TRP A 370 1.59 5.89 12.71
CA TRP A 370 2.44 4.74 12.37
C TRP A 370 3.50 4.46 13.43
N CYS A 371 3.93 5.49 14.14
CA CYS A 371 5.09 5.46 15.04
C CYS A 371 4.76 6.15 16.37
N PRO A 372 3.79 5.62 17.13
CA PRO A 372 3.42 6.23 18.39
C PRO A 372 4.58 6.10 19.38
N LEU A 373 4.95 7.20 20.02
CA LEU A 373 5.97 7.23 21.06
C LEU A 373 5.57 6.28 22.21
N GLY A 374 6.45 5.33 22.55
CA GLY A 374 6.27 4.49 23.74
C GLY A 374 6.16 5.34 25.03
N ALA A 375 5.22 5.00 25.91
CA ALA A 375 5.11 5.68 27.20
C ALA A 375 6.24 5.24 28.14
N ILE A 376 6.70 6.18 28.99
CA ILE A 376 7.51 5.82 30.16
C ILE A 376 6.57 5.21 31.20
N ALA A 377 6.82 3.95 31.57
CA ALA A 377 5.97 3.17 32.46
C ALA A 377 6.74 2.64 33.66
N ASN A 378 6.03 2.38 34.76
CA ASN A 378 6.60 1.72 35.93
C ASN A 378 6.29 0.22 35.87
N SER A 379 7.30 -0.61 36.07
CA SER A 379 7.11 -2.05 36.24
C SER A 379 6.52 -2.35 37.62
N THR A 380 5.53 -3.25 37.65
CA THR A 380 4.82 -3.65 38.87
C THR A 380 5.65 -4.61 39.74
N SER A 381 6.65 -5.29 39.17
CA SER A 381 7.60 -6.15 39.87
C SER A 381 8.75 -6.54 38.92
N PRO A 382 10.02 -6.19 39.21
CA PRO A 382 10.52 -5.37 40.33
C PRO A 382 10.29 -3.88 40.03
N GLY A 383 10.39 -3.01 41.04
CA GLY A 383 10.26 -1.57 40.85
C GLY A 383 11.38 -0.97 39.99
N TYR A 384 11.12 -0.80 38.70
CA TYR A 384 11.91 0.03 37.78
C TYR A 384 10.97 0.83 36.88
N THR A 385 11.49 1.92 36.34
CA THR A 385 10.83 2.64 35.24
C THR A 385 11.42 2.16 33.92
N TYR A 386 10.60 2.01 32.88
CA TYR A 386 11.07 1.59 31.56
C TYR A 386 10.38 2.34 30.44
N PHE A 387 11.02 2.29 29.27
CA PHE A 387 10.43 2.69 28.01
C PHE A 387 11.06 1.86 26.88
N GLN A 388 10.36 1.75 25.76
CA GLN A 388 10.75 0.89 24.65
C GLN A 388 10.25 1.43 23.33
N GLU A 389 10.92 1.04 22.26
CA GLU A 389 10.52 1.34 20.89
C GLU A 389 10.85 0.14 19.99
N PRO A 390 9.90 -0.35 19.18
CA PRO A 390 8.46 -0.07 19.24
C PRO A 390 7.84 -0.57 20.56
N SER A 391 6.60 -0.15 20.82
CA SER A 391 5.84 -0.47 22.05
C SER A 391 5.66 -1.96 22.36
N ASN A 392 6.06 -2.88 21.49
CA ASN A 392 6.04 -4.33 21.68
C ASN A 392 7.43 -4.99 21.64
N TYR A 393 8.52 -4.22 21.65
CA TYR A 393 9.88 -4.73 21.80
C TYR A 393 10.16 -5.09 23.26
N ASN A 394 10.08 -6.38 23.57
CA ASN A 394 10.03 -6.88 24.95
C ASN A 394 11.40 -7.21 25.59
N GLY A 395 12.52 -6.90 24.92
CA GLY A 395 13.86 -7.28 25.39
C GLY A 395 14.09 -8.80 25.45
N PRO A 396 15.33 -9.25 25.72
CA PRO A 396 15.70 -10.68 25.68
C PRO A 396 15.10 -11.54 26.80
N CYS A 397 14.54 -10.93 27.86
CA CYS A 397 14.13 -11.63 29.07
C CYS A 397 12.68 -11.26 29.45
N SER A 398 11.73 -12.19 29.28
CA SER A 398 10.37 -12.04 29.82
C SER A 398 10.43 -12.02 31.34
N VAL A 399 10.31 -10.83 31.94
CA VAL A 399 9.84 -10.57 33.32
C VAL A 399 10.25 -11.64 34.36
N ASN A 400 11.50 -11.60 34.83
CA ASN A 400 11.82 -11.98 36.21
C ASN A 400 13.16 -11.35 36.66
N PRO A 401 13.15 -10.49 37.69
CA PRO A 401 14.36 -9.84 38.20
C PRO A 401 15.11 -10.74 39.19
N GLY A 402 16.45 -10.69 39.14
CA GLY A 402 17.33 -11.49 40.02
C GLY A 402 17.93 -12.72 39.34
N VAL A 403 17.59 -12.99 38.09
CA VAL A 403 18.28 -13.96 37.24
C VAL A 403 19.14 -13.18 36.25
N ALA A 404 20.45 -13.37 36.28
CA ALA A 404 21.33 -12.87 35.22
C ALA A 404 20.79 -13.38 33.87
N CYS A 405 20.55 -12.47 32.90
CA CYS A 405 20.15 -12.86 31.55
C CYS A 405 21.27 -13.72 30.94
N THR A 406 21.11 -15.04 31.04
CA THR A 406 22.07 -16.05 30.55
C THR A 406 21.61 -16.66 29.23
N THR A 407 20.39 -16.36 28.78
CA THR A 407 19.83 -16.85 27.53
C THR A 407 19.55 -15.69 26.58
N ALA A 408 20.02 -15.83 25.33
CA ALA A 408 19.57 -15.02 24.20
C ALA A 408 18.04 -15.00 24.09
N TRP A 409 17.49 -14.00 23.40
CA TRP A 409 16.06 -13.86 23.07
C TRP A 409 15.33 -15.21 22.95
N THR A 410 14.30 -15.42 23.78
CA THR A 410 13.61 -16.72 23.89
C THR A 410 12.73 -17.06 22.68
N THR A 411 12.45 -16.08 21.80
CA THR A 411 11.69 -16.25 20.56
C THR A 411 12.55 -15.87 19.36
N ALA A 412 12.64 -16.78 18.38
CA ALA A 412 13.18 -16.47 17.06
C ALA A 412 12.32 -15.35 16.45
N TYR A 413 12.99 -14.31 15.96
CA TYR A 413 12.31 -13.18 15.38
C TYR A 413 11.69 -13.54 14.03
N ASP A 414 10.42 -13.17 13.83
CA ASP A 414 9.64 -13.51 12.63
C ASP A 414 9.96 -12.60 11.44
N TRP A 415 10.79 -11.57 11.62
CA TRP A 415 11.08 -10.51 10.64
C TRP A 415 9.83 -9.80 10.09
N GLN A 416 8.68 -10.01 10.71
CA GLN A 416 7.37 -9.63 10.21
C GLN A 416 6.79 -8.50 11.06
N SER A 417 6.99 -8.51 12.39
CA SER A 417 6.38 -7.56 13.32
C SER A 417 7.40 -6.91 14.27
N ALA A 418 6.98 -5.95 15.11
CA ALA A 418 7.85 -5.32 16.14
C ALA A 418 9.12 -4.65 15.58
N LEU A 419 8.95 -3.78 14.59
CA LEU A 419 9.98 -2.95 13.98
C LEU A 419 9.73 -1.47 14.35
N TYR A 420 10.77 -0.69 14.68
CA TYR A 420 10.61 0.77 14.88
C TYR A 420 10.40 1.49 13.55
N CYS A 421 10.15 2.79 13.55
CA CYS A 421 10.06 3.55 12.30
C CYS A 421 11.41 4.10 11.84
N ASN A 422 11.79 3.91 10.57
CA ASN A 422 13.05 4.43 10.04
C ASN A 422 13.10 5.95 9.96
N PHE A 423 12.03 6.68 10.27
CA PHE A 423 11.98 8.15 10.32
C PHE A 423 11.70 8.70 11.73
N GLN A 424 12.08 7.93 12.76
CA GLN A 424 11.78 8.27 14.14
C GLN A 424 12.77 9.30 14.71
N ASP A 425 12.23 10.34 15.34
CA ASP A 425 12.96 11.30 16.18
C ASP A 425 12.17 11.46 17.48
N SER A 426 12.48 10.60 18.43
CA SER A 426 11.74 10.41 19.68
C SER A 426 12.59 10.85 20.86
N THR A 427 11.95 11.51 21.83
CA THR A 427 12.61 11.96 23.06
C THR A 427 11.81 11.49 24.26
N TYR A 428 12.49 10.78 25.16
CA TYR A 428 11.98 10.33 26.44
C TYR A 428 12.65 11.16 27.54
N THR A 429 11.87 11.70 28.46
CA THR A 429 12.38 12.50 29.58
C THR A 429 11.95 11.83 30.87
N TYR A 430 12.93 11.36 31.64
CA TYR A 430 12.75 10.83 32.99
C TYR A 430 13.26 11.85 34.01
N THR A 431 12.42 12.15 35.01
CA THR A 431 12.79 13.01 36.14
C THR A 431 13.08 12.14 37.36
N ASN A 432 14.28 12.28 37.92
CA ASN A 432 14.68 11.57 39.13
C ASN A 432 13.84 12.05 40.31
N ALA A 433 13.05 11.15 40.90
CA ALA A 433 12.16 11.49 42.00
C ALA A 433 12.91 11.87 43.29
N ASN A 434 14.16 11.40 43.45
CA ASN A 434 15.03 11.80 44.57
C ASN A 434 16.39 12.26 44.02
N PRO A 435 16.54 13.56 43.73
CA PRO A 435 17.79 14.11 43.21
C PRO A 435 18.99 13.75 44.09
N GLY A 436 20.04 13.18 43.49
CA GLY A 436 21.23 12.69 44.19
C GLY A 436 21.32 11.16 44.34
N ASN A 437 20.20 10.43 44.21
CA ASN A 437 20.23 8.97 44.10
C ASN A 437 20.85 8.54 42.77
N VAL A 438 21.58 7.42 42.78
CA VAL A 438 22.14 6.84 41.56
C VAL A 438 21.03 6.17 40.76
N LEU A 439 20.90 6.57 39.50
CA LEU A 439 20.12 5.90 38.48
C LEU A 439 21.03 4.88 37.79
N THR A 440 20.67 3.61 37.84
CA THR A 440 21.27 2.55 37.02
C THR A 440 20.40 2.35 35.79
N VAL A 441 20.97 2.64 34.62
CA VAL A 441 20.27 2.53 33.33
C VAL A 441 20.78 1.29 32.60
N THR A 442 19.88 0.41 32.22
CA THR A 442 20.18 -0.81 31.43
C THR A 442 19.48 -0.71 30.09
N VAL A 443 20.22 -0.94 29.00
CA VAL A 443 19.75 -0.76 27.62
C VAL A 443 19.96 -2.06 26.85
N PHE A 444 18.92 -2.50 26.16
CA PHE A 444 18.95 -3.57 25.16
C PHE A 444 18.58 -2.98 23.81
N TYR A 445 19.34 -3.24 22.76
CA TYR A 445 19.10 -2.57 21.49
C TYR A 445 19.54 -3.38 20.27
N GLU A 446 18.75 -3.26 19.21
CA GLU A 446 18.97 -3.81 17.88
C GLU A 446 18.62 -2.73 16.87
N LEU A 447 19.63 -1.93 16.53
CA LEU A 447 19.58 -0.72 15.72
C LEU A 447 20.50 -0.85 14.50
N GLU A 448 20.32 0.00 13.50
CA GLU A 448 21.26 0.09 12.39
C GLU A 448 22.61 0.66 12.86
N VAL A 449 23.68 -0.07 12.56
CA VAL A 449 25.06 0.29 12.94
C VAL A 449 25.46 1.62 12.31
N GLU A 450 25.88 2.57 13.14
CA GLU A 450 26.36 3.91 12.78
C GLU A 450 25.34 4.81 12.04
N LYS A 451 24.08 4.39 11.97
CA LYS A 451 22.99 5.16 11.34
C LYS A 451 21.90 5.55 12.33
N ASP A 452 21.53 4.61 13.18
CA ASP A 452 20.52 4.81 14.20
C ASP A 452 21.17 4.98 15.56
N TYR A 453 20.71 5.97 16.31
CA TYR A 453 21.36 6.38 17.56
C TYR A 453 20.33 6.52 18.67
N LEU A 454 20.59 5.85 19.79
CA LEU A 454 19.93 6.11 21.07
C LEU A 454 20.93 6.85 21.97
N ARG A 455 20.75 8.16 22.12
CA ARG A 455 21.63 9.04 22.89
C ARG A 455 21.02 9.40 24.24
N PHE A 456 21.82 9.38 25.29
CA PHE A 456 21.42 9.75 26.64
C PHE A 456 22.08 11.05 27.08
N TYR A 457 21.28 11.95 27.63
CA TYR A 457 21.68 13.24 28.15
C TYR A 457 21.34 13.31 29.64
N ALA A 458 22.33 13.56 30.49
CA ALA A 458 22.18 13.84 31.90
C ALA A 458 22.26 15.35 32.11
N ASP A 459 21.17 15.96 32.59
CA ASP A 459 21.07 17.42 32.78
C ASP A 459 21.58 18.20 31.56
N ASP A 460 21.11 17.81 30.37
CA ASP A 460 21.44 18.32 29.03
C ASP A 460 22.85 18.03 28.49
N VAL A 461 23.69 17.28 29.21
CA VAL A 461 25.01 16.84 28.73
C VAL A 461 24.94 15.40 28.23
N GLU A 462 25.37 15.14 26.99
CA GLU A 462 25.44 13.77 26.46
C GLU A 462 26.43 12.94 27.29
N ILE A 463 25.98 11.77 27.78
CA ILE A 463 26.78 10.87 28.61
C ILE A 463 26.98 9.49 27.96
N GLU A 464 26.06 9.04 27.12
CA GLU A 464 26.14 7.75 26.43
C GLU A 464 25.44 7.81 25.07
N SER A 465 25.90 7.01 24.12
CA SER A 465 25.30 6.89 22.78
C SER A 465 25.43 5.46 22.26
N PHE A 466 24.29 4.84 21.93
CA PHE A 466 24.21 3.46 21.45
C PHE A 466 23.81 3.39 19.99
N THR A 467 24.44 2.48 19.24
CA THR A 467 24.15 2.17 17.84
C THR A 467 24.57 0.72 17.55
N GLY A 468 23.98 0.07 16.55
CA GLY A 468 24.24 -1.33 16.24
C GLY A 468 23.44 -2.31 17.10
N VAL A 469 24.05 -3.45 17.46
CA VAL A 469 23.34 -4.55 18.13
C VAL A 469 24.04 -4.91 19.43
N ASP A 470 23.31 -4.79 20.53
CA ASP A 470 23.67 -5.35 21.83
C ASP A 470 22.45 -6.01 22.49
N VAL A 471 22.50 -7.33 22.51
CA VAL A 471 21.47 -8.20 23.06
C VAL A 471 21.82 -8.74 24.45
N TYR A 472 23.00 -8.42 24.98
CA TYR A 472 23.50 -8.86 26.29
C TYR A 472 23.43 -7.78 27.37
N SER A 473 22.92 -6.59 27.00
CA SER A 473 22.75 -5.37 27.80
C SER A 473 24.00 -4.52 27.95
N SER A 474 23.78 -3.21 27.77
CA SER A 474 24.71 -2.15 28.14
C SER A 474 24.19 -1.44 29.40
N THR A 475 25.07 -1.14 30.36
CA THR A 475 24.69 -0.50 31.61
C THR A 475 25.57 0.70 31.90
N PHE A 476 24.96 1.80 32.37
CA PHE A 476 25.66 2.97 32.87
C PHE A 476 24.93 3.57 34.09
N GLN A 477 25.61 4.46 34.81
CA GLN A 477 25.08 5.07 36.03
C GLN A 477 25.15 6.60 35.96
N THR A 478 24.18 7.28 36.56
CA THR A 478 24.17 8.75 36.68
C THR A 478 23.41 9.19 37.93
N THR A 479 23.73 10.37 38.47
CA THR A 479 22.98 10.99 39.58
C THR A 479 22.16 12.20 39.12
N ALA A 480 21.96 12.33 37.81
CA ALA A 480 21.29 13.48 37.19
C ALA A 480 19.88 13.72 37.74
N THR A 481 19.46 14.97 37.72
CA THR A 481 18.07 15.33 38.07
C THR A 481 17.14 14.94 36.93
N THR A 482 17.57 15.17 35.68
CA THR A 482 16.83 14.81 34.47
C THR A 482 17.69 13.93 33.58
N LEU A 483 17.14 12.78 33.19
CA LEU A 483 17.70 11.91 32.16
C LEU A 483 16.84 12.01 30.91
N ARG A 484 17.43 12.45 29.80
CA ARG A 484 16.77 12.50 28.49
C ARG A 484 17.38 11.45 27.57
N ALA A 485 16.57 10.55 27.03
CA ALA A 485 16.97 9.64 25.96
C ALA A 485 16.40 10.15 24.63
N ARG A 486 17.22 10.26 23.59
CA ARG A 486 16.79 10.66 22.25
C ARG A 486 17.15 9.56 21.26
N PHE A 487 16.14 9.05 20.58
CA PHE A 487 16.30 8.09 19.49
C PHE A 487 16.13 8.79 18.14
N THR A 488 17.11 8.62 17.24
CA THR A 488 17.11 9.19 15.89
C THR A 488 17.52 8.16 14.85
N THR A 489 16.87 8.17 13.68
CA THR A 489 17.13 7.25 12.56
C THR A 489 17.40 7.94 11.21
N ASP A 490 17.85 7.20 10.20
CA ASP A 490 18.35 7.74 8.92
C ASP A 490 17.43 7.58 7.68
N ASN A 491 16.17 7.17 7.87
CA ASN A 491 15.15 6.88 6.85
C ASN A 491 15.42 5.65 5.96
N GLN A 492 16.46 4.86 6.21
CA GLN A 492 16.82 3.72 5.35
C GLN A 492 16.28 2.40 5.91
N ALA A 493 17.06 1.71 6.72
CA ALA A 493 16.70 0.39 7.19
C ALA A 493 15.89 0.45 8.48
N VAL A 494 15.29 -0.68 8.82
CA VAL A 494 14.55 -0.86 10.05
C VAL A 494 14.99 -2.13 10.73
N TYR A 495 15.18 -2.05 12.04
CA TYR A 495 15.51 -3.16 12.91
C TYR A 495 14.50 -3.24 14.06
N ARG A 496 14.80 -4.04 15.08
CA ARG A 496 13.83 -4.40 16.12
C ARG A 496 13.64 -3.33 17.18
N GLY A 497 14.65 -2.49 17.44
CA GLY A 497 14.52 -1.32 18.30
C GLY A 497 15.23 -1.47 19.64
N PHE A 498 14.67 -0.90 20.71
CA PHE A 498 15.33 -0.86 22.01
C PHE A 498 14.38 -0.95 23.20
N TYR A 499 14.93 -1.36 24.34
CA TYR A 499 14.27 -1.43 25.63
C TYR A 499 15.21 -0.85 26.70
N VAL A 500 14.72 0.11 27.49
CA VAL A 500 15.50 0.79 28.52
C VAL A 500 14.85 0.58 29.88
N GLN A 501 15.65 0.19 30.87
CA GLN A 501 15.28 0.13 32.28
C GLN A 501 16.04 1.18 33.06
N ILE A 502 15.35 1.84 34.00
CA ILE A 502 15.90 2.81 34.94
C ILE A 502 15.56 2.33 36.35
N GLN A 503 16.59 1.98 37.11
CA GLN A 503 16.49 1.61 38.52
C GLN A 503 17.11 2.71 39.38
N GLN A 504 16.40 3.10 40.43
CA GLN A 504 16.88 4.08 41.40
C GLN A 504 17.36 3.33 42.65
N SER A 505 18.62 3.56 43.05
CA SER A 505 19.18 3.02 44.30
C SER A 505 19.00 3.96 45.47
#